data_AF-A0AA88JUX7-F1
#
_entry.id   AF-A0AA88JUX7-F1
#
_cell.length_a   1.000
_cell.length_b   1.000
_cell.length_c   1.000
_cell.angle_alpha   90.00
_cell.angle_beta   90.00
_cell.angle_gamma   90.00
#
_symmetry.space_group_name_H-M   'P 1'
#
loop_
_entity.id
_entity.type
_entity.pdbx_description
1 polymer ?
#
loop_
_entity_poly.entity_id
_entity_poly.type
_entity_poly.pdbx_seq_one_letter_code
_entity_poly.pdbx_strand_id
1 'polypeptide(L)'
;MRLYEVVHLFARRLGLKVGRVRAIAGKLQDEGKLQKTEGSRRFPLDVSEPEVVILLLALLGESGIGTGPSAAKTFGDLATLDGERFAVFLENLLFGHPKHVRHLMVRQNPAGVSVTADNMHLLFGEPPSRGNASPARIVPGEALTAIAAELQGQAPEQADAAAALNAIGRL
;
A
#
# COMPACT_ATOMS: atom_id res chain seq x y z
N MET A 1 -5.26 -14.90 -2.80
CA MET A 1 -4.87 -14.26 -4.08
C MET A 1 -3.40 -14.56 -4.38
N ARG A 2 -3.05 -14.89 -5.62
CA ARG A 2 -1.67 -15.17 -6.08
C ARG A 2 -0.84 -13.89 -6.21
N LEU A 3 0.48 -13.99 -6.08
CA LEU A 3 1.38 -12.82 -6.23
C LEU A 3 1.23 -12.14 -7.59
N TYR A 4 1.06 -12.92 -8.65
CA TYR A 4 0.81 -12.38 -9.99
C TYR A 4 -0.44 -11.49 -10.03
N GLU A 5 -1.51 -11.89 -9.36
CA GLU A 5 -2.78 -11.15 -9.32
C GLU A 5 -2.62 -9.87 -8.49
N VAL A 6 -1.99 -9.96 -7.31
CA VAL A 6 -1.67 -8.80 -6.46
C VAL A 6 -0.81 -7.78 -7.22
N VAL A 7 0.18 -8.24 -7.99
CA VAL A 7 1.03 -7.39 -8.84
C VAL A 7 0.19 -6.63 -9.88
N HIS A 8 -0.78 -7.28 -10.53
CA HIS A 8 -1.64 -6.62 -11.53
C HIS A 8 -2.64 -5.67 -10.88
N LEU A 9 -3.20 -6.07 -9.74
CA LEU A 9 -4.08 -5.24 -8.91
C LEU A 9 -3.38 -3.94 -8.52
N PHE A 10 -2.20 -4.00 -7.91
CA PHE A 10 -1.47 -2.79 -7.52
C PHE A 10 -1.01 -1.97 -8.73
N ALA A 11 -0.56 -2.62 -9.81
CA ALA A 11 -0.20 -1.91 -11.03
C ALA A 11 -1.37 -1.08 -11.58
N ARG A 12 -2.55 -1.69 -11.70
CA ARG A 12 -3.76 -1.04 -12.20
C ARG A 12 -4.23 0.08 -11.25
N ARG A 13 -4.35 -0.21 -9.96
CA ARG A 13 -4.94 0.71 -8.97
C ARG A 13 -4.04 1.88 -8.59
N LEU A 14 -2.71 1.69 -8.66
CA LEU A 14 -1.74 2.75 -8.37
C LEU A 14 -1.21 3.44 -9.64
N GLY A 15 -1.67 3.03 -10.83
CA GLY A 15 -1.20 3.58 -12.10
C GLY A 15 0.28 3.29 -12.39
N LEU A 16 0.80 2.17 -11.89
CA LEU A 16 2.20 1.76 -12.04
C LEU A 16 2.36 0.76 -13.19
N LYS A 17 3.55 0.75 -13.82
CA LYS A 17 3.90 -0.30 -14.79
C LYS A 17 4.00 -1.65 -14.08
N VAL A 18 3.31 -2.67 -14.59
CA VAL A 18 3.36 -4.06 -14.07
C VAL A 18 4.80 -4.56 -13.89
N GLY A 19 5.68 -4.27 -14.85
CA GLY A 19 7.10 -4.64 -14.76
C GLY A 19 7.84 -4.03 -13.56
N ARG A 20 7.49 -2.80 -13.15
CA ARG A 20 8.06 -2.15 -11.96
C ARG A 20 7.60 -2.84 -10.69
N VAL A 21 6.30 -3.11 -10.58
CA VAL A 21 5.71 -3.79 -9.42
C VAL A 21 6.30 -5.20 -9.27
N ARG A 22 6.41 -5.94 -10.38
CA ARG A 22 7.05 -7.26 -10.42
C ARG A 22 8.52 -7.22 -10.01
N ALA A 23 9.27 -6.22 -10.48
CA ALA A 23 10.68 -6.09 -10.14
C ALA A 23 10.90 -5.79 -8.65
N ILE A 24 10.04 -4.96 -8.04
CA ILE A 24 10.05 -4.69 -6.60
C ILE A 24 9.67 -5.95 -5.80
N ALA A 25 8.63 -6.67 -6.22
CA ALA A 25 8.25 -7.94 -5.60
C ALA A 25 9.40 -8.96 -5.66
N GLY A 26 10.10 -9.06 -6.79
CA GLY A 26 11.29 -9.90 -6.93
C GLY A 26 12.41 -9.53 -5.96
N LYS A 27 12.65 -8.24 -5.72
CA LYS A 27 13.63 -7.78 -4.72
C LYS A 27 13.24 -8.13 -3.29
N LEU A 28 11.95 -8.03 -2.97
CA LEU A 28 11.45 -8.48 -1.67
C LEU A 28 11.56 -10.00 -1.50
N GLN A 29 11.36 -10.78 -2.57
CA GLN A 29 11.60 -12.22 -2.56
C GLN A 29 13.08 -12.58 -2.39
N ASP A 30 13.98 -11.85 -3.05
CA ASP A 30 15.43 -12.04 -2.90
C ASP A 30 15.89 -11.82 -1.45
N GLU A 31 15.27 -10.88 -0.74
CA GLU A 31 15.53 -10.59 0.68
C GLU A 31 14.70 -11.44 1.67
N GLY A 32 13.93 -12.42 1.17
CA GLY A 32 13.10 -13.29 2.00
C GLY A 32 11.94 -12.58 2.70
N LYS A 33 11.55 -11.39 2.22
CA LYS A 33 10.39 -10.62 2.73
C LYS A 33 9.07 -11.05 2.11
N LEU A 34 9.14 -11.63 0.90
CA LEU A 34 8.04 -12.32 0.26
C LEU A 34 8.48 -13.76 0.00
N GLN A 35 7.53 -14.69 0.08
CA GLN A 35 7.73 -16.06 -0.30
C GLN A 35 8.11 -16.13 -1.78
N LYS A 36 9.20 -16.83 -2.06
CA LYS A 36 9.51 -17.26 -3.42
C LYS A 36 8.46 -18.29 -3.81
N THR A 37 8.01 -18.22 -5.07
CA THR A 37 7.20 -19.28 -5.66
C THR A 37 8.10 -20.48 -5.98
N GLU A 38 8.72 -21.05 -4.96
CA GLU A 38 9.58 -22.24 -5.04
C GLU A 38 8.78 -23.41 -4.49
N GLY A 39 8.13 -24.13 -5.41
CA GLY A 39 7.27 -25.27 -5.08
C GLY A 39 6.20 -25.42 -6.14
N SER A 40 6.32 -26.46 -6.96
CA SER A 40 5.41 -26.83 -8.05
C SER A 40 4.81 -25.65 -8.82
N ARG A 41 5.31 -25.35 -10.04
CA ARG A 41 4.63 -24.45 -11.00
C ARG A 41 3.13 -24.78 -11.17
N ARG A 42 2.72 -25.99 -10.81
CA ARG A 42 1.36 -26.52 -10.81
C ARG A 42 0.48 -26.01 -9.66
N PHE A 43 1.05 -25.66 -8.51
CA PHE A 43 0.31 -25.19 -7.32
C PHE A 43 1.07 -24.03 -6.65
N PRO A 44 1.03 -22.82 -7.22
CA PRO A 44 1.56 -21.65 -6.50
C PRO A 44 0.88 -21.51 -5.13
N LEU A 45 1.49 -20.75 -4.21
CA LEU A 45 0.87 -20.38 -2.93
C LEU A 45 0.20 -19.02 -3.06
N ASP A 46 -0.82 -18.81 -2.23
CA ASP A 46 -1.44 -17.49 -2.07
C ASP A 46 -0.52 -16.62 -1.23
N VAL A 47 -0.50 -15.32 -1.56
CA VAL A 47 0.25 -14.33 -0.79
C VAL A 47 -0.50 -14.05 0.49
N SER A 48 0.20 -14.08 1.62
CA SER A 48 -0.38 -13.75 2.92
C SER A 48 -0.66 -12.24 3.05
N GLU A 49 -1.59 -11.86 3.93
CA GLU A 49 -1.91 -10.44 4.16
C GLU A 49 -0.68 -9.59 4.54
N PRO A 50 0.23 -10.04 5.44
CA PRO A 50 1.45 -9.28 5.75
C PRO A 50 2.36 -9.07 4.54
N GLU A 51 2.43 -10.04 3.63
CA GLU A 51 3.21 -9.93 2.40
C GLU A 51 2.61 -8.93 1.41
N VAL A 52 1.27 -8.88 1.31
CA VAL A 52 0.57 -7.85 0.53
C VAL A 52 0.86 -6.46 1.10
N VAL A 53 0.83 -6.30 2.43
CA VAL A 53 1.16 -5.04 3.11
C VAL A 53 2.61 -4.63 2.85
N ILE A 54 3.56 -5.56 2.97
CA ILE A 54 4.99 -5.31 2.69
C ILE A 54 5.19 -4.83 1.25
N LEU A 55 4.54 -5.48 0.28
CA LEU A 55 4.63 -5.06 -1.12
C LEU A 55 4.03 -3.66 -1.32
N LEU A 56 2.87 -3.36 -0.72
CA LEU A 56 2.29 -2.02 -0.82
C LEU A 56 3.20 -0.96 -0.20
N LEU A 57 3.75 -1.20 1.00
CA LEU A 57 4.70 -0.29 1.65
C LEU A 57 5.93 0.00 0.76
N ALA A 58 6.50 -1.05 0.14
CA ALA A 58 7.57 -0.89 -0.82
C ALA A 58 7.16 0.01 -1.98
N LEU A 59 6.00 -0.25 -2.59
CA LEU A 59 5.48 0.52 -3.74
C LEU A 59 5.15 1.96 -3.40
N LEU A 60 4.72 2.23 -2.17
CA LEU A 60 4.41 3.59 -1.70
C LEU A 60 5.67 4.39 -1.42
N GLY A 61 6.69 3.77 -0.82
CA GLY A 61 7.89 4.44 -0.35
C GLY A 61 9.07 4.45 -1.31
N GLU A 62 9.06 3.61 -2.35
CA GLU A 62 10.21 3.47 -3.26
C GLU A 62 10.50 4.74 -4.07
N SER A 63 11.79 5.02 -4.26
CA SER A 63 12.35 6.01 -5.22
C SER A 63 13.01 5.35 -6.43
N GLY A 64 13.06 4.01 -6.44
CA GLY A 64 13.58 3.16 -7.50
C GLY A 64 13.43 1.67 -7.13
N ILE A 65 13.52 0.77 -8.12
CA ILE A 65 13.29 -0.67 -7.93
C ILE A 65 14.14 -1.26 -6.80
N GLY A 66 15.43 -0.88 -6.73
CA GLY A 66 16.35 -1.37 -5.71
C GLY A 66 16.07 -0.87 -4.28
N THR A 67 15.22 0.14 -4.12
CA THR A 67 14.90 0.72 -2.80
C THR A 67 13.70 0.05 -2.11
N GLY A 68 12.98 -0.82 -2.83
CA GLY A 68 11.72 -1.41 -2.35
C GLY A 68 11.80 -2.03 -0.95
N PRO A 69 12.76 -2.92 -0.66
CA PRO A 69 12.88 -3.53 0.67
C PRO A 69 13.18 -2.52 1.79
N SER A 70 14.10 -1.58 1.55
CA SER A 70 14.40 -0.49 2.48
C SER A 70 13.19 0.42 2.72
N ALA A 71 12.44 0.73 1.66
CA ALA A 71 11.20 1.49 1.73
C ALA A 71 10.14 0.75 2.56
N ALA A 72 9.92 -0.56 2.32
CA ALA A 72 8.96 -1.35 3.09
C ALA A 72 9.28 -1.32 4.59
N LYS A 73 10.56 -1.50 4.95
CA LYS A 73 11.01 -1.40 6.33
C LYS A 73 10.77 0.00 6.89
N THR A 74 11.33 1.02 6.24
CA THR A 74 11.28 2.42 6.69
C THR A 74 9.85 2.88 6.92
N PHE A 75 8.97 2.68 5.93
CA PHE A 75 7.58 3.12 6.02
C PHE A 75 6.75 2.23 6.96
N GLY A 76 7.01 0.92 7.03
CA GLY A 76 6.33 0.02 7.97
C GLY A 76 6.66 0.32 9.43
N ASP A 77 7.86 0.84 9.71
CA ASP A 77 8.31 1.22 11.04
C ASP A 77 7.83 2.60 11.49
N LEU A 78 7.24 3.41 10.59
CA LEU A 78 6.67 4.69 10.98
C LEU A 78 5.53 4.49 11.98
N ALA A 79 5.46 5.37 12.96
CA ALA A 79 4.41 5.36 13.97
C ALA A 79 3.81 6.76 14.16
N THR A 80 2.58 6.81 14.67
CA THR A 80 2.00 8.04 15.22
C THR A 80 2.69 8.40 16.55
N LEU A 81 2.42 9.60 17.06
CA LEU A 81 2.90 10.03 18.38
C LEU A 81 2.43 9.09 19.50
N ASP A 82 1.25 8.50 19.35
CA ASP A 82 0.64 7.57 20.31
C ASP A 82 1.09 6.11 20.09
N GLY A 83 1.99 5.86 19.13
CA GLY A 83 2.63 4.56 18.91
C GLY A 83 1.93 3.62 17.93
N GLU A 84 0.85 4.05 17.25
CA GLU A 84 0.22 3.23 16.20
C GLU A 84 1.17 3.11 15.01
N ARG A 85 1.54 1.87 14.64
CA ARG A 85 2.42 1.61 13.49
C ARG A 85 1.67 1.69 12.16
N PHE A 86 2.30 2.31 11.17
CA PHE A 86 1.70 2.48 9.84
C PHE A 86 1.43 1.13 9.14
N ALA A 87 2.30 0.13 9.30
CA ALA A 87 2.05 -1.21 8.77
C ALA A 87 0.74 -1.82 9.30
N VAL A 88 0.47 -1.66 10.60
CA VAL A 88 -0.75 -2.18 11.26
C VAL A 88 -1.97 -1.39 10.82
N PHE A 89 -1.86 -0.07 10.73
CA PHE A 89 -2.92 0.77 10.16
C PHE A 89 -3.27 0.33 8.73
N LEU A 90 -2.26 0.08 7.89
CA LEU A 90 -2.45 -0.30 6.50
C LEU A 90 -3.05 -1.71 6.37
N GLU A 91 -2.62 -2.67 7.19
CA GLU A 91 -3.23 -4.00 7.27
C GLU A 91 -4.73 -3.91 7.62
N ASN A 92 -5.07 -3.17 8.67
CA ASN A 92 -6.46 -2.93 9.07
C ASN A 92 -7.26 -2.21 7.99
N LEU A 93 -6.64 -1.30 7.25
CA LEU A 93 -7.30 -0.59 6.15
C LEU A 93 -7.61 -1.55 4.98
N LEU A 94 -6.74 -2.51 4.69
CA LEU A 94 -6.88 -3.41 3.54
C LEU A 94 -7.77 -4.62 3.85
N PHE A 95 -7.65 -5.19 5.04
CA PHE A 95 -8.26 -6.48 5.39
C PHE A 95 -9.27 -6.38 6.55
N GLY A 96 -9.30 -5.24 7.24
CA GLY A 96 -10.27 -4.98 8.30
C GLY A 96 -11.60 -4.43 7.77
N HIS A 97 -12.36 -3.83 8.68
CA HIS A 97 -13.63 -3.19 8.35
C HIS A 97 -13.42 -2.03 7.36
N PRO A 98 -14.30 -1.86 6.36
CA PRO A 98 -14.21 -0.77 5.39
C PRO A 98 -14.14 0.60 6.08
N LYS A 99 -13.17 1.42 5.65
CA LYS A 99 -12.99 2.80 6.12
C LYS A 99 -13.20 3.80 5.00
N HIS A 100 -13.71 4.98 5.32
CA HIS A 100 -13.83 6.09 4.38
C HIS A 100 -12.49 6.83 4.27
N VAL A 101 -11.60 6.33 3.41
CA VAL A 101 -10.33 7.00 3.15
C VAL A 101 -10.53 8.11 2.13
N ARG A 102 -10.06 9.32 2.44
CA ARG A 102 -10.04 10.43 1.47
C ARG A 102 -8.79 10.39 0.61
N HIS A 103 -7.62 10.29 1.24
CA HIS A 103 -6.32 10.19 0.56
C HIS A 103 -5.23 9.75 1.54
N LEU A 104 -4.13 9.28 0.95
CA LEU A 104 -2.89 8.94 1.64
C LEU A 104 -1.72 9.63 0.92
N MET A 105 -0.86 10.29 1.68
CA MET A 105 0.32 10.97 1.14
C MET A 105 1.57 10.40 1.80
N VAL A 106 2.50 9.91 0.99
CA VAL A 106 3.79 9.37 1.41
C VAL A 106 4.89 10.32 1.01
N ARG A 107 5.64 10.84 1.98
CA ARG A 107 6.77 11.75 1.80
C ARG A 107 8.08 10.98 2.01
N GLN A 108 9.09 11.28 1.20
CA GLN A 108 10.38 10.59 1.28
C GLN A 108 11.41 11.28 2.17
N ASN A 109 11.35 12.61 2.33
CA ASN A 109 12.36 13.34 3.12
C ASN A 109 11.77 14.52 3.93
N PRO A 110 11.66 14.41 5.27
CA PRO A 110 11.85 13.17 6.03
C PRO A 110 10.74 12.15 5.68
N ALA A 111 11.00 10.88 5.99
CA ALA A 111 10.03 9.81 5.75
C ALA A 111 8.78 10.04 6.63
N GLY A 112 7.62 10.13 6.00
CA GLY A 112 6.38 10.36 6.73
C GLY A 112 5.15 10.05 5.90
N VAL A 113 4.07 9.65 6.57
CA VAL A 113 2.78 9.38 5.94
C VAL A 113 1.70 10.23 6.59
N SER A 114 0.86 10.82 5.75
CA SER A 114 -0.34 11.53 6.16
C SER A 114 -1.55 10.80 5.58
N VAL A 115 -2.46 10.36 6.44
CA VAL A 115 -3.70 9.69 6.02
C VAL A 115 -4.89 10.50 6.52
N THR A 116 -5.88 10.69 5.66
CA THR A 116 -7.20 11.17 6.10
C THR A 116 -8.21 10.05 5.89
N ALA A 117 -8.74 9.50 6.98
CA ALA A 117 -9.71 8.41 6.98
C ALA A 117 -10.76 8.61 8.08
N ASP A 118 -12.03 8.33 7.79
CA ASP A 118 -13.16 8.47 8.73
C ASP A 118 -13.20 9.85 9.43
N ASN A 119 -12.90 10.91 8.66
CA ASN A 119 -12.76 12.29 9.12
C ASN A 119 -11.66 12.55 10.18
N MET A 120 -10.78 11.57 10.40
CA MET A 120 -9.56 11.73 11.19
C MET A 120 -8.35 11.95 10.29
N HIS A 121 -7.42 12.79 10.76
CA HIS A 121 -6.11 12.99 10.14
C HIS A 121 -5.04 12.32 11.00
N LEU A 122 -4.33 11.36 10.42
CA LEU A 122 -3.27 10.61 11.07
C LEU A 122 -1.93 10.94 10.42
N LEU A 123 -0.92 11.18 11.27
CA LEU A 123 0.45 11.45 10.87
C LEU A 123 1.36 10.35 11.42
N PHE A 124 2.03 9.64 10.53
CA PHE A 124 3.05 8.65 10.86
C PHE A 124 4.43 9.20 10.51
N GLY A 125 5.39 9.08 11.42
CA GLY A 125 6.75 9.57 11.21
C GLY A 125 6.91 11.06 11.41
N GLU A 126 7.98 11.61 10.83
CA GLU A 126 8.35 13.00 11.06
C GLU A 126 7.43 13.99 10.33
N PRO A 127 7.16 15.16 10.93
CA PRO A 127 6.41 16.21 10.27
C PRO A 127 7.13 16.72 9.01
N PRO A 128 6.41 17.28 8.03
CA PRO A 128 7.01 17.82 6.82
C PRO A 128 7.99 18.95 7.15
N SER A 129 9.12 19.00 6.44
CA SER A 129 10.06 20.12 6.51
C SER A 129 9.36 21.42 6.09
N ARG A 130 9.62 22.50 6.84
CA ARG A 130 9.10 23.84 6.53
C ARG A 130 9.99 24.62 5.57
N GLY A 131 11.24 24.18 5.37
CA GLY A 131 12.26 24.92 4.63
C GLY A 131 12.54 24.41 3.22
N ASN A 132 12.15 23.17 2.91
CA ASN A 132 12.52 22.51 1.66
C ASN A 132 11.34 21.75 1.05
N ALA A 133 11.26 21.72 -0.29
CA ALA A 133 10.37 20.82 -1.00
C ALA A 133 10.77 19.36 -0.77
N SER A 134 9.78 18.49 -0.60
CA SER A 134 9.97 17.06 -0.42
C SER A 134 9.16 16.28 -1.45
N PRO A 135 9.77 15.32 -2.17
CA PRO A 135 9.02 14.42 -3.05
C PRO A 135 7.96 13.66 -2.25
N ALA A 136 6.75 13.63 -2.80
CA ALA A 136 5.65 12.90 -2.22
C ALA A 136 4.82 12.16 -3.27
N ARG A 137 4.32 10.99 -2.89
CA ARG A 137 3.34 10.22 -3.66
C ARG A 137 1.98 10.36 -2.97
N ILE A 138 0.97 10.75 -3.74
CA ILE A 138 -0.41 10.85 -3.27
C ILE A 138 -1.20 9.68 -3.86
N VAL A 139 -1.86 8.92 -3.00
CA VAL A 139 -2.77 7.85 -3.37
C VAL A 139 -4.20 8.30 -3.05
N PRO A 140 -5.08 8.40 -4.05
CA PRO A 140 -6.49 8.71 -3.83
C PRO A 140 -7.18 7.66 -2.95
N GLY A 141 -8.13 8.10 -2.13
CA GLY A 141 -8.91 7.21 -1.28
C GLY A 141 -9.72 6.18 -2.04
N GLU A 142 -10.18 6.53 -3.24
CA GLU A 142 -10.87 5.64 -4.18
C GLU A 142 -9.98 4.46 -4.57
N ALA A 143 -8.68 4.71 -4.84
CA ALA A 143 -7.74 3.66 -5.17
C ALA A 143 -7.50 2.71 -3.99
N LEU A 144 -7.36 3.23 -2.78
CA LEU A 144 -7.20 2.42 -1.56
C LEU A 144 -8.45 1.59 -1.26
N THR A 145 -9.63 2.18 -1.44
CA THR A 145 -10.92 1.50 -1.25
C THR A 145 -11.08 0.35 -2.22
N ALA A 146 -10.79 0.58 -3.50
CA ALA A 146 -10.89 -0.46 -4.51
C ALA A 146 -9.83 -1.56 -4.32
N ILE A 147 -8.61 -1.21 -3.91
CA ILE A 147 -7.58 -2.19 -3.53
C ILE A 147 -8.09 -3.08 -2.40
N ALA A 148 -8.60 -2.50 -1.31
CA ALA A 148 -9.12 -3.25 -0.17
C ALA A 148 -10.27 -4.18 -0.58
N ALA A 149 -11.25 -3.66 -1.34
CA ALA A 149 -12.40 -4.42 -1.82
C ALA A 149 -11.99 -5.65 -2.65
N GLU A 150 -11.06 -5.48 -3.61
CA GLU A 150 -10.58 -6.60 -4.44
C GLU A 150 -9.73 -7.61 -3.65
N LEU A 151 -8.91 -7.14 -2.69
CA LEU A 151 -8.16 -8.02 -1.79
C LEU A 151 -9.09 -8.86 -0.91
N GLN A 152 -10.26 -8.33 -0.55
CA GLN A 152 -11.32 -9.02 0.18
C GLN A 152 -12.24 -9.87 -0.72
N GLY A 153 -11.87 -10.07 -1.99
CA GLY A 153 -12.54 -11.00 -2.90
C GLY A 153 -13.65 -10.41 -3.78
N GLN A 154 -13.85 -9.09 -3.77
CA GLN A 154 -14.78 -8.45 -4.70
C GLN A 154 -14.23 -8.42 -6.12
N ALA A 155 -15.11 -8.51 -7.11
CA ALA A 155 -14.74 -8.32 -8.51
C ALA A 155 -14.35 -6.84 -8.78
N PRO A 156 -13.53 -6.55 -9.80
CA PRO A 156 -13.09 -5.19 -10.11
C PRO A 156 -14.23 -4.16 -10.23
N GLU A 157 -15.35 -4.54 -10.84
CA GLU A 157 -16.52 -3.67 -11.01
C GLU A 157 -17.20 -3.33 -9.68
N GLN A 158 -17.25 -4.29 -8.75
CA GLN A 158 -17.81 -4.09 -7.40
C GLN A 158 -16.89 -3.18 -6.58
N ALA A 159 -15.58 -3.37 -6.71
CA ALA A 159 -14.58 -2.51 -6.09
C ALA A 159 -14.64 -1.06 -6.62
N ASP A 160 -14.91 -0.87 -7.91
CA ASP A 160 -15.14 0.44 -8.51
C ASP A 160 -16.39 1.12 -7.94
N ALA A 161 -17.48 0.35 -7.76
CA ALA A 161 -18.69 0.85 -7.12
C ALA A 161 -18.43 1.26 -5.66
N ALA A 162 -17.70 0.46 -4.89
CA ALA A 162 -17.33 0.80 -3.50
C ALA A 162 -16.47 2.08 -3.45
N ALA A 163 -15.52 2.22 -4.37
CA ALA A 163 -14.69 3.42 -4.49
C ALA A 163 -15.52 4.67 -4.85
N ALA A 164 -16.50 4.53 -5.75
CA ALA A 164 -17.42 5.62 -6.09
C ALA A 164 -18.27 6.05 -4.89
N LEU A 165 -18.77 5.10 -4.09
CA LEU A 165 -19.51 5.40 -2.86
C LEU A 165 -18.64 6.16 -1.84
N ASN A 166 -17.37 5.78 -1.66
CA ASN A 166 -16.45 6.52 -0.81
C ASN A 166 -16.27 7.97 -1.32
N ALA A 167 -16.11 8.17 -2.63
CA ALA A 167 -15.98 9.51 -3.20
C ALA A 167 -17.20 10.42 -2.94
N ILE A 168 -18.42 9.83 -2.88
CA ILE A 168 -19.66 10.55 -2.58
C ILE A 168 -19.76 10.90 -1.09
N GLY A 169 -19.32 10.01 -0.19
CA GLY A 169 -19.25 10.24 1.26
C GLY A 169 -18.29 11.36 1.70
N ARG A 170 -17.78 12.16 0.77
CA ARG A 170 -17.01 13.39 1.01
C ARG A 170 -17.86 14.59 1.42
N LEU A 171 -19.19 14.53 1.22
CA LEU A 171 -20.17 15.56 1.61
C LEU A 171 -20.55 15.42 3.09
#